data_AF-A0AAD9JUG5-F1
#
_entry.id   AF-A0AAD9JUG5-F1
#
_cell.length_a   1.000
_cell.length_b   1.000
_cell.length_c   1.000
_cell.angle_alpha   90.00
_cell.angle_beta   90.00
_cell.angle_gamma   90.00
#
_symmetry.space_group_name_H-M   'P 1'
#
loop_
_entity.id
_entity.type
_entity.pdbx_description
1 polymer ?
#
loop_
_entity_poly.entity_id
_entity_poly.type
_entity_poly.pdbx_seq_one_letter_code
_entity_poly.pdbx_strand_id
1 'polypeptide(L)'
;MADKQAQVNELKGKGNAALEAGNIEDALKCYSEAIDLDPENHILYSNRSAACCKANKYEEALSDAEKVISLKPDWAKGYSRKGSALGFLNRHEEAMMAYLEGLDHDPSNEQLKDGIREAKLHLTGPSGSQPMMNPFAGASIWQKLEKDSRTKAFLNDPEFKNIISQLQNNPKDLGRYMQDSRVMTALGVLLGVEIGMADGGETNSHQSGEPMDQSDDFTKSSEKNSPASKEPNDKKEALKEKELGNAAYKKKDFETALEHYNKAVELDPSNVVYRNNRAAVYFEQGEYDKCIKECEEAVIVGRENRADFKLLAKALSRIGNAYYKKEDLYNALIYFNKSLSEHRDQDIVKKTLQIQKTIKEKERLAYLDPEKSLEEKQKGNECFQKGDYPTALKHYTDAIKRNPDDAKLFSNRAACYTKLAEFGMALKDCEECIRLDPKFVKGYLRKGASLMAMKHMTKAADAYQKALEVDSNCQEAIDGYKRCIMAENDPEVVRQRAMRDPEVQQILADPAMQLILQQMQKDPKALQEHLKNPDIAKKIEKLLESGLIAIR
;
A
#
# COMPACT_ATOMS: atom_id res chain seq x y z
N MET A 1 -34.85 -35.43 -4.68
CA MET A 1 -33.65 -34.64 -5.04
C MET A 1 -33.86 -33.78 -6.29
N ALA A 2 -34.44 -34.32 -7.39
CA ALA A 2 -34.72 -33.53 -8.61
C ALA A 2 -35.64 -32.31 -8.36
N ASP A 3 -36.68 -32.48 -7.56
CA ASP A 3 -37.66 -31.42 -7.25
C ASP A 3 -37.06 -30.26 -6.44
N LYS A 4 -36.21 -30.58 -5.44
CA LYS A 4 -35.49 -29.59 -4.62
C LYS A 4 -34.52 -28.75 -5.46
N GLN A 5 -33.78 -29.38 -6.38
CA GLN A 5 -32.84 -28.67 -7.24
C GLN A 5 -33.54 -27.77 -8.27
N ALA A 6 -34.69 -28.21 -8.79
CA ALA A 6 -35.54 -27.40 -9.65
C ALA A 6 -36.04 -26.16 -8.90
N GLN A 7 -36.51 -26.32 -7.67
CA GLN A 7 -36.97 -25.23 -6.81
C GLN A 7 -35.85 -24.22 -6.48
N VAL A 8 -34.64 -24.70 -6.15
CA VAL A 8 -33.47 -23.83 -5.94
C VAL A 8 -33.14 -23.01 -7.19
N ASN A 9 -33.19 -23.64 -8.37
CA ASN A 9 -32.92 -22.95 -9.63
C ASN A 9 -34.01 -21.93 -9.98
N GLU A 10 -35.28 -22.25 -9.69
CA GLU A 10 -36.40 -21.33 -9.86
C GLU A 10 -36.26 -20.10 -8.95
N LEU A 11 -35.99 -20.31 -7.65
CA LEU A 11 -35.78 -19.22 -6.69
C LEU A 11 -34.57 -18.35 -7.05
N LYS A 12 -33.45 -18.97 -7.44
CA LYS A 12 -32.28 -18.24 -7.97
C LYS A 12 -32.64 -17.41 -9.20
N GLY A 13 -33.44 -17.97 -10.11
CA GLY A 13 -33.92 -17.27 -11.31
C GLY A 13 -34.81 -16.07 -10.97
N LYS A 14 -35.77 -16.25 -10.06
CA LYS A 14 -36.62 -15.17 -9.53
C LYS A 14 -35.81 -14.09 -8.84
N GLY A 15 -34.82 -14.48 -8.03
CA GLY A 15 -33.91 -13.55 -7.36
C GLY A 15 -33.08 -12.71 -8.34
N ASN A 16 -32.57 -13.34 -9.40
CA ASN A 16 -31.85 -12.63 -10.47
C ASN A 16 -32.77 -11.63 -11.20
N ALA A 17 -33.97 -12.05 -11.58
CA ALA A 17 -34.94 -11.20 -12.26
C ALA A 17 -35.38 -10.01 -11.38
N ALA A 18 -35.62 -10.24 -10.09
CA ALA A 18 -35.93 -9.19 -9.12
C ALA A 18 -34.77 -8.19 -8.99
N LEU A 19 -33.51 -8.67 -8.98
CA LEU A 19 -32.32 -7.83 -8.88
C LEU A 19 -32.08 -6.98 -10.14
N GLU A 20 -32.47 -7.49 -11.31
CA GLU A 20 -32.47 -6.77 -12.59
C GLU A 20 -33.58 -5.71 -12.64
N ALA A 21 -34.75 -6.02 -12.09
CA ALA A 21 -35.87 -5.10 -11.96
C ALA A 21 -35.66 -4.00 -10.89
N GLY A 22 -34.59 -4.08 -10.09
CA GLY A 22 -34.29 -3.15 -9.00
C GLY A 22 -35.01 -3.45 -7.68
N ASN A 23 -35.76 -4.56 -7.60
CA ASN A 23 -36.46 -5.02 -6.41
C ASN A 23 -35.49 -5.80 -5.50
N ILE A 24 -34.64 -5.07 -4.78
CA ILE A 24 -33.53 -5.66 -4.01
C ILE A 24 -34.03 -6.54 -2.86
N GLU A 25 -35.11 -6.16 -2.16
CA GLU A 25 -35.66 -6.94 -1.05
C GLU A 25 -36.20 -8.30 -1.49
N ASP A 26 -36.94 -8.34 -2.60
CA ASP A 26 -37.45 -9.58 -3.19
C ASP A 26 -36.30 -10.49 -3.65
N ALA A 27 -35.23 -9.91 -4.20
CA ALA A 27 -34.04 -10.66 -4.58
C ALA A 27 -33.38 -11.31 -3.37
N LEU A 28 -33.19 -10.55 -2.28
CA LEU A 28 -32.61 -11.06 -1.02
C LEU A 28 -33.46 -12.18 -0.42
N LYS A 29 -34.79 -12.04 -0.46
CA LYS A 29 -35.72 -13.07 0.00
C LYS A 29 -35.58 -14.34 -0.83
N CYS A 30 -35.62 -14.24 -2.16
CA CYS A 30 -35.48 -15.39 -3.06
C CYS A 30 -34.15 -16.12 -2.87
N TYR A 31 -33.04 -15.39 -2.73
CA TYR A 31 -31.74 -16.02 -2.48
C TYR A 31 -31.67 -16.69 -1.11
N SER A 32 -32.27 -16.10 -0.08
CA SER A 32 -32.27 -16.68 1.26
C SER A 32 -33.10 -17.98 1.29
N GLU A 33 -34.28 -17.98 0.69
CA GLU A 33 -35.09 -19.21 0.53
C GLU A 33 -34.36 -20.28 -0.30
N ALA A 34 -33.62 -19.88 -1.34
CA ALA A 34 -32.80 -20.80 -2.12
C ALA A 34 -31.65 -21.40 -1.29
N ILE A 35 -31.02 -20.60 -0.42
CA ILE A 35 -29.94 -21.03 0.48
C ILE A 35 -30.46 -22.00 1.54
N ASP A 36 -31.66 -21.77 2.08
CA ASP A 36 -32.30 -22.70 3.03
C ASP A 36 -32.53 -24.09 2.40
N LEU A 37 -32.75 -24.13 1.09
CA LEU A 37 -32.89 -25.38 0.34
C LEU A 37 -31.54 -26.00 -0.06
N ASP A 38 -30.50 -25.19 -0.32
CA ASP A 38 -29.18 -25.66 -0.77
C ASP A 38 -28.05 -24.82 -0.13
N PRO A 39 -27.72 -25.08 1.15
CA PRO A 39 -26.78 -24.26 1.92
C PRO A 39 -25.31 -24.44 1.51
N GLU A 40 -25.00 -25.40 0.64
CA GLU A 40 -23.65 -25.67 0.13
C GLU A 40 -23.40 -25.01 -1.24
N ASN A 41 -24.39 -24.29 -1.77
CA ASN A 41 -24.31 -23.66 -3.09
C ASN A 41 -23.67 -22.28 -3.03
N HIS A 42 -22.36 -22.26 -3.23
CA HIS A 42 -21.55 -21.03 -3.28
C HIS A 42 -22.08 -19.97 -4.28
N ILE A 43 -22.81 -20.34 -5.34
CA ILE A 43 -23.37 -19.36 -6.29
C ILE A 43 -24.47 -18.52 -5.63
N LEU A 44 -25.30 -19.12 -4.77
CA LEU A 44 -26.41 -18.43 -4.10
C LEU A 44 -25.88 -17.36 -3.14
N TYR A 45 -24.87 -17.69 -2.33
CA TYR A 45 -24.18 -16.73 -1.46
C TYR A 45 -23.50 -15.62 -2.29
N SER A 46 -22.87 -15.94 -3.42
CA SER A 46 -22.28 -14.92 -4.30
C SER A 46 -23.34 -13.95 -4.87
N ASN A 47 -24.53 -14.45 -5.18
CA ASN A 47 -25.62 -13.63 -5.70
C ASN A 47 -26.27 -12.78 -4.59
N ARG A 48 -26.49 -13.37 -3.41
CA ARG A 48 -27.00 -12.65 -2.24
C ARG A 48 -26.01 -11.58 -1.75
N SER A 49 -24.71 -11.88 -1.71
CA SER A 49 -23.65 -10.90 -1.45
C SER A 49 -23.75 -9.69 -2.37
N ALA A 50 -23.94 -9.90 -3.67
CA ALA A 50 -24.10 -8.81 -4.63
C ALA A 50 -25.37 -7.97 -4.39
N ALA A 51 -26.48 -8.63 -4.04
CA ALA A 51 -27.73 -7.96 -3.68
C ALA A 51 -27.60 -7.18 -2.36
N CYS A 52 -26.91 -7.72 -1.36
CA CYS A 52 -26.61 -7.04 -0.10
C CYS A 52 -25.77 -5.78 -0.33
N CYS A 53 -24.77 -5.82 -1.22
CA CYS A 53 -24.04 -4.59 -1.62
C CYS A 53 -24.97 -3.54 -2.22
N LYS A 54 -25.90 -3.93 -3.12
CA LYS A 54 -26.91 -3.00 -3.67
C LYS A 54 -27.87 -2.46 -2.60
N ALA A 55 -28.13 -3.24 -1.56
CA ALA A 55 -28.97 -2.86 -0.41
C ALA A 55 -28.23 -2.01 0.64
N ASN A 56 -26.95 -1.68 0.43
CA ASN A 56 -26.06 -1.05 1.41
C ASN A 56 -25.86 -1.87 2.70
N LYS A 57 -26.04 -3.19 2.63
CA LYS A 57 -25.83 -4.15 3.73
C LYS A 57 -24.46 -4.82 3.59
N TYR A 58 -23.40 -4.04 3.76
CA TYR A 58 -22.06 -4.45 3.36
C TYR A 58 -21.45 -5.54 4.27
N GLU A 59 -21.76 -5.54 5.56
CA GLU A 59 -21.35 -6.59 6.50
C GLU A 59 -21.99 -7.95 6.15
N GLU A 60 -23.29 -7.96 5.81
CA GLU A 60 -23.96 -9.17 5.33
C GLU A 60 -23.34 -9.65 4.00
N ALA A 61 -23.03 -8.70 3.10
CA ALA A 61 -22.37 -9.02 1.84
C ALA A 61 -20.98 -9.65 2.03
N LEU A 62 -20.23 -9.17 3.03
CA LEU A 62 -18.93 -9.71 3.41
C LEU A 62 -19.06 -11.13 3.97
N SER A 63 -19.99 -11.34 4.91
CA SER A 63 -20.27 -12.67 5.48
C SER A 63 -20.63 -13.69 4.39
N ASP A 64 -21.47 -13.30 3.44
CA ASP A 64 -21.82 -14.15 2.31
C ASP A 64 -20.60 -14.44 1.42
N ALA A 65 -19.76 -13.44 1.14
CA ALA A 65 -18.56 -13.63 0.34
C ALA A 65 -17.53 -14.57 1.02
N GLU A 66 -17.38 -14.49 2.33
CA GLU A 66 -16.54 -15.41 3.11
C GLU A 66 -17.12 -16.83 3.07
N LYS A 67 -18.45 -16.98 3.13
CA LYS A 67 -19.11 -18.28 2.95
C LYS A 67 -18.84 -18.85 1.55
N VAL A 68 -18.87 -18.03 0.48
CA VAL A 68 -18.48 -18.45 -0.88
C VAL A 68 -17.08 -19.05 -0.89
N ILE A 69 -16.10 -18.36 -0.31
CA ILE A 69 -14.70 -18.80 -0.26
C ILE A 69 -14.57 -20.10 0.55
N SER A 70 -15.29 -20.22 1.67
CA SER A 70 -15.27 -21.45 2.48
C SER A 70 -15.82 -22.68 1.74
N LEU A 71 -16.85 -22.48 0.91
CA LEU A 71 -17.49 -23.55 0.12
C LEU A 71 -16.69 -23.87 -1.15
N LYS A 72 -16.06 -22.86 -1.76
CA LYS A 72 -15.29 -23.01 -2.99
C LYS A 72 -14.06 -22.09 -3.02
N PRO A 73 -12.94 -22.53 -2.41
CA PRO A 73 -11.73 -21.72 -2.28
C PRO A 73 -11.02 -21.40 -3.60
N ASP A 74 -11.22 -22.19 -4.65
CA ASP A 74 -10.58 -22.03 -5.96
C ASP A 74 -11.34 -21.09 -6.90
N TRP A 75 -12.48 -20.52 -6.46
CA TRP A 75 -13.31 -19.68 -7.31
C TRP A 75 -13.03 -18.19 -7.09
N ALA A 76 -12.28 -17.62 -8.03
CA ALA A 76 -11.88 -16.20 -8.06
C ALA A 76 -13.03 -15.20 -7.77
N LYS A 77 -14.27 -15.52 -8.19
CA LYS A 77 -15.43 -14.64 -7.97
C LYS A 77 -15.77 -14.45 -6.49
N GLY A 78 -15.51 -15.44 -5.62
CA GLY A 78 -15.69 -15.29 -4.17
C GLY A 78 -14.82 -14.18 -3.59
N TYR A 79 -13.54 -14.16 -3.99
CA TYR A 79 -12.60 -13.11 -3.65
C TYR A 79 -12.99 -11.76 -4.24
N SER A 80 -13.53 -11.72 -5.47
CA SER A 80 -14.08 -10.48 -6.03
C SER A 80 -15.23 -9.93 -5.17
N ARG A 81 -16.15 -10.79 -4.72
CA ARG A 81 -17.26 -10.40 -3.82
C ARG A 81 -16.75 -9.86 -2.49
N LYS A 82 -15.78 -10.56 -1.88
CA LYS A 82 -15.16 -10.16 -0.61
C LYS A 82 -14.49 -8.81 -0.73
N GLY A 83 -13.67 -8.62 -1.77
CA GLY A 83 -13.00 -7.36 -2.05
C GLY A 83 -13.98 -6.21 -2.28
N SER A 84 -15.07 -6.43 -3.02
CA SER A 84 -16.09 -5.39 -3.23
C SER A 84 -16.83 -5.03 -1.94
N ALA A 85 -17.24 -6.00 -1.13
CA ALA A 85 -17.88 -5.75 0.16
C ALA A 85 -16.95 -4.95 1.10
N LEU A 86 -15.68 -5.33 1.18
CA LEU A 86 -14.65 -4.60 1.95
C LEU A 86 -14.42 -3.18 1.41
N GLY A 87 -14.45 -3.01 0.09
CA GLY A 87 -14.36 -1.70 -0.57
C GLY A 87 -15.49 -0.76 -0.14
N PHE A 88 -16.74 -1.24 -0.14
CA PHE A 88 -17.89 -0.47 0.34
C PHE A 88 -17.84 -0.18 1.85
N LEU A 89 -17.17 -1.05 2.63
CA LEU A 89 -16.87 -0.81 4.05
C LEU A 89 -15.70 0.15 4.29
N ASN A 90 -15.11 0.73 3.23
CA ASN A 90 -13.87 1.53 3.27
C ASN A 90 -12.65 0.77 3.86
N ARG A 91 -12.68 -0.56 3.85
CA ARG A 91 -11.59 -1.44 4.29
C ARG A 91 -10.67 -1.76 3.11
N HIS A 92 -10.11 -0.73 2.48
CA HIS A 92 -9.40 -0.85 1.21
C HIS A 92 -8.13 -1.71 1.25
N GLU A 93 -7.41 -1.75 2.37
CA GLU A 93 -6.25 -2.65 2.54
C GLU A 93 -6.69 -4.11 2.46
N GLU A 94 -7.73 -4.47 3.20
CA GLU A 94 -8.28 -5.82 3.22
C GLU A 94 -8.93 -6.18 1.88
N ALA A 95 -9.57 -5.21 1.21
CA ALA A 95 -10.08 -5.39 -0.14
C ALA A 95 -8.96 -5.74 -1.13
N MET A 96 -7.83 -5.01 -1.07
CA MET A 96 -6.66 -5.29 -1.92
C MET A 96 -6.11 -6.69 -1.67
N MET A 97 -6.00 -7.10 -0.40
CA MET A 97 -5.54 -8.44 -0.04
C MET A 97 -6.49 -9.53 -0.55
N ALA A 98 -7.80 -9.35 -0.40
CA ALA A 98 -8.79 -10.29 -0.93
C ALA A 98 -8.66 -10.44 -2.45
N TYR A 99 -8.46 -9.34 -3.18
CA TYR A 99 -8.27 -9.41 -4.64
C TYR A 99 -6.95 -10.10 -5.04
N LEU A 100 -5.87 -9.89 -4.29
CA LEU A 100 -4.59 -10.56 -4.51
C LEU A 100 -4.71 -12.08 -4.28
N GLU A 101 -5.36 -12.51 -3.20
CA GLU A 101 -5.65 -13.93 -2.95
C GLU A 101 -6.46 -14.55 -4.10
N GLY A 102 -7.43 -13.81 -4.65
CA GLY A 102 -8.17 -14.27 -5.82
C GLY A 102 -7.29 -14.47 -7.07
N LEU A 103 -6.26 -13.63 -7.26
CA LEU A 103 -5.34 -13.74 -8.39
C LEU A 103 -4.39 -14.93 -8.26
N ASP A 104 -4.17 -15.45 -7.06
CA ASP A 104 -3.42 -16.71 -6.88
C ASP A 104 -4.18 -17.90 -7.50
N HIS A 105 -5.52 -17.81 -7.57
CA HIS A 105 -6.38 -18.83 -8.20
C HIS A 105 -6.65 -18.56 -9.69
N ASP A 106 -6.79 -17.30 -10.09
CA ASP A 106 -6.95 -16.89 -11.50
C ASP A 106 -6.10 -15.64 -11.81
N PRO A 107 -4.82 -15.82 -12.19
CA PRO A 107 -3.91 -14.71 -12.48
C PRO A 107 -4.34 -13.84 -13.67
N SER A 108 -5.22 -14.37 -14.54
CA SER A 108 -5.69 -13.68 -15.74
C SER A 108 -6.93 -12.81 -15.50
N ASN A 109 -7.51 -12.87 -14.30
CA ASN A 109 -8.78 -12.23 -13.98
C ASN A 109 -8.68 -10.68 -13.97
N GLU A 110 -9.23 -10.04 -15.00
CA GLU A 110 -9.20 -8.58 -15.11
C GLU A 110 -10.01 -7.87 -14.01
N GLN A 111 -11.14 -8.46 -13.56
CA GLN A 111 -11.95 -7.86 -12.49
C GLN A 111 -11.19 -7.76 -11.16
N LEU A 112 -10.36 -8.76 -10.84
CA LEU A 112 -9.51 -8.73 -9.65
C LEU A 112 -8.38 -7.71 -9.80
N LYS A 113 -7.77 -7.62 -10.98
CA LYS A 113 -6.75 -6.58 -11.28
C LYS A 113 -7.33 -5.17 -11.21
N ASP A 114 -8.55 -4.97 -11.72
CA ASP A 114 -9.31 -3.73 -11.60
C ASP A 114 -9.54 -3.38 -10.12
N GLY A 115 -10.02 -4.34 -9.33
CA GLY A 115 -10.23 -4.18 -7.89
C GLY A 115 -8.96 -3.82 -7.12
N ILE A 116 -7.82 -4.40 -7.46
CA ILE A 116 -6.51 -4.02 -6.89
C ILE A 116 -6.14 -2.59 -7.28
N ARG A 117 -6.34 -2.20 -8.54
CA ARG A 117 -6.05 -0.83 -9.00
C ARG A 117 -6.92 0.19 -8.26
N GLU A 118 -8.21 -0.10 -8.08
CA GLU A 118 -9.15 0.71 -7.32
C GLU A 118 -8.75 0.80 -5.84
N ALA A 119 -8.56 -0.34 -5.17
CA ALA A 119 -8.14 -0.39 -3.77
C ALA A 119 -6.80 0.35 -3.55
N LYS A 120 -5.82 0.16 -4.45
CA LYS A 120 -4.54 0.85 -4.40
C LYS A 120 -4.69 2.35 -4.64
N LEU A 121 -5.59 2.80 -5.51
CA LEU A 121 -5.89 4.22 -5.70
C LEU A 121 -6.41 4.84 -4.40
N HIS A 122 -7.31 4.14 -3.70
CA HIS A 122 -7.81 4.56 -2.39
C HIS A 122 -6.70 4.61 -1.31
N LEU A 123 -5.71 3.71 -1.39
CA LEU A 123 -4.60 3.63 -0.42
C LEU A 123 -3.43 4.58 -0.71
N THR A 124 -3.21 4.94 -1.98
CA THR A 124 -2.05 5.76 -2.42
C THR A 124 -2.40 7.20 -2.76
N GLY A 125 -3.68 7.58 -2.65
CA GLY A 125 -4.10 8.98 -2.68
C GLY A 125 -3.56 9.77 -1.49
N PRO A 126 -3.31 11.09 -1.61
CA PRO A 126 -2.94 11.93 -0.47
C PRO A 126 -4.02 11.81 0.63
N SER A 127 -3.61 11.45 1.84
CA SER A 127 -4.51 11.35 2.99
C SER A 127 -5.29 12.65 3.16
N GLY A 128 -6.59 12.63 2.86
CA GLY A 128 -7.49 13.79 3.03
C GLY A 128 -8.10 14.36 1.74
N SER A 129 -7.79 13.84 0.56
CA SER A 129 -8.57 14.12 -0.66
C SER A 129 -9.20 12.83 -1.13
N GLN A 130 -10.54 12.72 -1.08
CA GLN A 130 -11.25 11.77 -1.94
C GLN A 130 -10.66 11.94 -3.35
N PRO A 131 -10.12 10.89 -3.99
CA PRO A 131 -9.78 11.00 -5.38
C PRO A 131 -11.11 11.28 -6.08
N MET A 132 -11.28 12.51 -6.57
CA MET A 132 -12.33 12.80 -7.54
C MET A 132 -12.15 11.76 -8.64
N MET A 133 -13.04 10.76 -8.67
CA MET A 133 -13.20 9.89 -9.83
C MET A 133 -13.20 10.82 -11.03
N ASN A 134 -12.30 10.62 -12.00
CA ASN A 134 -12.31 11.44 -13.20
C ASN A 134 -13.71 11.30 -13.84
N PRO A 135 -14.61 12.29 -13.69
CA PRO A 135 -15.99 12.12 -14.12
C PRO A 135 -16.08 12.04 -15.64
N PHE A 136 -15.00 12.44 -16.33
CA PHE A 136 -14.84 12.37 -17.78
C PHE A 136 -14.31 11.01 -18.26
N ALA A 137 -13.80 10.12 -17.39
CA ALA A 137 -13.23 8.84 -17.79
C ALA A 137 -14.27 7.71 -18.02
N GLY A 138 -15.56 7.97 -17.78
CA GLY A 138 -16.60 6.97 -17.96
C GLY A 138 -16.82 6.56 -19.42
N ALA A 139 -17.01 5.27 -19.68
CA ALA A 139 -17.26 4.75 -21.05
C ALA A 139 -18.56 5.31 -21.70
N SER A 140 -19.45 5.92 -20.91
CA SER A 140 -20.77 6.43 -21.33
C SER A 140 -20.92 7.95 -21.17
N ILE A 141 -19.82 8.72 -21.05
CA ILE A 141 -19.91 10.18 -20.86
C ILE A 141 -20.65 10.87 -22.01
N TRP A 142 -20.41 10.47 -23.26
CA TRP A 142 -20.99 11.11 -24.44
C TRP A 142 -22.51 10.94 -24.48
N GLN A 143 -23.00 9.74 -24.12
CA GLN A 143 -24.44 9.47 -24.03
C GLN A 143 -25.12 10.28 -22.92
N LYS A 144 -24.44 10.51 -21.79
CA LYS A 144 -24.98 11.33 -20.68
C LYS A 144 -25.07 12.80 -21.06
N LEU A 145 -24.02 13.34 -21.69
CA LEU A 145 -24.00 14.74 -22.15
C LEU A 145 -24.98 15.01 -23.30
N GLU A 146 -25.27 14.00 -24.12
CA GLU A 146 -26.22 14.12 -25.24
C GLU A 146 -27.69 14.07 -24.76
N LYS A 147 -27.97 13.36 -23.67
CA LYS A 147 -29.31 13.23 -23.08
C LYS A 147 -29.71 14.41 -22.19
N ASP A 148 -28.76 15.15 -21.63
CA ASP A 148 -29.06 16.33 -20.78
C ASP A 148 -29.27 17.59 -21.65
N SER A 149 -30.38 18.29 -21.37
CA SER A 149 -30.82 19.46 -22.15
C SER A 149 -29.85 20.64 -22.09
N ARG A 150 -29.02 20.74 -21.04
CA ARG A 150 -28.05 21.82 -20.85
C ARG A 150 -26.76 21.59 -21.63
N THR A 151 -26.34 20.34 -21.78
CA THR A 151 -25.05 19.99 -22.40
C THR A 151 -25.17 19.55 -23.86
N LYS A 152 -26.36 19.15 -24.33
CA LYS A 152 -26.58 18.67 -25.70
C LYS A 152 -26.13 19.69 -26.76
N ALA A 153 -26.34 20.98 -26.53
CA ALA A 153 -25.94 22.04 -27.47
C ALA A 153 -24.41 22.17 -27.59
N PHE A 154 -23.65 21.90 -26.52
CA PHE A 154 -22.19 22.01 -26.52
C PHE A 154 -21.53 20.92 -27.37
N LEU A 155 -22.21 19.78 -27.56
CA LEU A 155 -21.71 18.69 -28.40
C LEU A 155 -21.63 19.06 -29.89
N ASN A 156 -22.22 20.18 -30.32
CA ASN A 156 -22.03 20.67 -31.69
C ASN A 156 -20.72 21.46 -31.86
N ASP A 157 -20.03 21.79 -30.77
CA ASP A 157 -18.76 22.52 -30.79
C ASP A 157 -17.56 21.54 -30.79
N PRO A 158 -16.72 21.55 -31.85
CA PRO A 158 -15.51 20.74 -31.93
C PRO A 158 -14.47 21.03 -30.85
N GLU A 159 -14.36 22.28 -30.40
CA GLU A 159 -13.40 22.71 -29.37
C GLU A 159 -13.78 22.13 -28.01
N PHE A 160 -15.06 22.20 -27.65
CA PHE A 160 -15.59 21.59 -26.44
C PHE A 160 -15.36 20.06 -26.41
N LYS A 161 -15.61 19.37 -27.53
CA LYS A 161 -15.34 17.93 -27.65
C LYS A 161 -13.87 17.58 -27.45
N ASN A 162 -12.96 18.42 -27.95
CA ASN A 162 -11.52 18.23 -27.76
C ASN A 162 -11.13 18.43 -26.29
N ILE A 163 -11.66 19.45 -25.63
CA ILE A 163 -11.44 19.69 -24.18
C ILE A 163 -11.90 18.49 -23.35
N ILE A 164 -13.12 17.99 -23.59
CA ILE A 164 -13.62 16.80 -22.89
C ILE A 164 -12.72 15.59 -23.14
N SER A 165 -12.30 15.35 -24.39
CA SER A 165 -11.38 14.25 -24.76
C SER A 165 -10.01 14.35 -24.06
N GLN A 166 -9.48 15.57 -23.91
CA GLN A 166 -8.25 15.81 -23.16
C GLN A 166 -8.43 15.52 -21.67
N LEU A 167 -9.57 15.91 -21.09
CA LEU A 167 -9.90 15.63 -19.70
C LEU A 167 -10.14 14.14 -19.42
N GLN A 168 -10.58 13.34 -20.41
CA GLN A 168 -10.65 11.88 -20.26
C GLN A 168 -9.25 11.28 -20.07
N ASN A 169 -8.26 11.76 -20.83
CA ASN A 169 -6.90 11.23 -20.84
C ASN A 169 -6.02 11.82 -19.74
N ASN A 170 -6.25 13.08 -19.33
CA ASN A 170 -5.48 13.77 -18.31
C ASN A 170 -6.38 14.61 -17.36
N PRO A 171 -6.93 14.02 -16.29
CA PRO A 171 -7.81 14.73 -15.35
C PRO A 171 -7.15 15.89 -14.60
N LYS A 172 -5.82 15.96 -14.57
CA LYS A 172 -5.08 17.06 -13.92
C LYS A 172 -5.25 18.39 -14.65
N ASP A 173 -5.64 18.36 -15.93
CA ASP A 173 -5.86 19.57 -16.72
C ASP A 173 -7.22 20.24 -16.43
N LEU A 174 -8.10 19.64 -15.63
CA LEU A 174 -9.40 20.23 -15.26
C LEU A 174 -9.26 21.64 -14.69
N GLY A 175 -8.20 21.91 -13.93
CA GLY A 175 -7.94 23.22 -13.36
C GLY A 175 -7.78 24.34 -14.41
N ARG A 176 -7.36 24.01 -15.63
CA ARG A 176 -7.22 24.97 -16.74
C ARG A 176 -8.56 25.35 -17.37
N TYR A 177 -9.55 24.47 -17.27
CA TYR A 177 -10.85 24.61 -17.93
C TYR A 177 -11.98 24.95 -16.95
N MET A 178 -11.67 25.16 -15.67
CA MET A 178 -12.67 25.55 -14.67
C MET A 178 -13.40 26.84 -15.05
N GLN A 179 -12.78 27.76 -15.81
CA GLN A 179 -13.42 29.00 -16.24
C GLN A 179 -14.38 28.82 -17.43
N ASP A 180 -14.35 27.69 -18.13
CA ASP A 180 -15.27 27.40 -19.23
C ASP A 180 -16.61 26.91 -18.65
N SER A 181 -17.66 27.73 -18.79
CA SER A 181 -19.00 27.44 -18.27
C SER A 181 -19.58 26.12 -18.82
N ARG A 182 -19.20 25.73 -20.04
CA ARG A 182 -19.66 24.49 -20.68
C ARG A 182 -19.02 23.27 -20.03
N VAL A 183 -17.74 23.37 -19.67
CA VAL A 183 -16.99 22.30 -18.99
C VAL A 183 -17.53 22.08 -17.58
N MET A 184 -17.85 23.15 -16.86
CA MET A 184 -18.43 23.05 -15.52
C MET A 184 -19.87 22.55 -15.51
N THR A 185 -20.66 22.95 -16.51
CA THR A 185 -22.01 22.39 -16.72
C THR A 185 -21.93 20.89 -17.02
N ALA A 186 -21.00 20.46 -17.89
CA ALA A 186 -20.77 19.05 -18.19
C ALA A 186 -20.26 18.25 -16.99
N LEU A 187 -19.36 18.85 -16.19
CA LEU A 187 -18.90 18.28 -14.93
C LEU A 187 -20.08 18.05 -13.96
N GLY A 188 -20.96 19.04 -13.82
CA GLY A 188 -22.17 18.94 -13.00
C GLY A 188 -23.11 17.83 -13.47
N VAL A 189 -23.37 17.72 -14.78
CA VAL A 189 -24.18 16.63 -15.36
C VAL A 189 -23.56 15.25 -15.10
N LEU A 190 -22.24 15.11 -15.24
CA LEU A 190 -21.55 13.84 -15.04
C LEU A 190 -21.49 13.42 -13.57
N LEU A 191 -21.47 14.39 -12.66
CA LEU A 191 -21.47 14.18 -11.20
C LEU A 191 -22.89 14.17 -10.59
N GLY A 192 -23.92 14.53 -11.36
CA GLY A 192 -25.30 14.63 -10.88
C GLY A 192 -25.56 15.79 -9.93
N VAL A 193 -24.80 16.89 -10.04
CA VAL A 193 -24.91 18.10 -9.18
C VAL A 193 -25.05 19.36 -10.03
N GLU A 194 -25.81 20.35 -9.55
CA GLU A 194 -25.83 21.68 -10.15
C GLU A 194 -24.64 22.50 -9.66
N ILE A 195 -23.67 22.75 -10.54
CA ILE A 195 -22.50 23.58 -10.23
C ILE A 195 -22.76 24.97 -10.80
N GLY A 196 -23.32 25.85 -9.97
CA GLY A 196 -23.50 27.26 -10.32
C GLY A 196 -22.17 28.02 -10.20
N MET A 197 -21.76 28.67 -11.29
CA MET A 197 -20.70 29.68 -11.23
C MET A 197 -21.29 30.98 -10.68
N ALA A 198 -20.77 31.45 -9.55
CA ALA A 198 -21.02 32.80 -9.09
C ALA A 198 -20.26 33.76 -10.02
N ASP A 199 -20.95 34.30 -11.02
CA ASP A 199 -20.41 35.34 -11.87
C ASP A 199 -20.66 36.71 -11.21
N GLY A 200 -19.59 37.48 -11.08
CA GLY A 200 -19.62 38.84 -10.57
C GLY A 200 -19.95 39.81 -11.71
N GLY A 201 -21.08 40.52 -11.61
CA GLY A 201 -21.42 41.60 -12.53
C GLY A 201 -22.89 42.01 -12.40
N GLU A 202 -23.12 43.25 -11.98
CA GLU A 202 -24.40 43.87 -11.62
C GLU A 202 -25.46 43.87 -12.74
N THR A 203 -26.73 43.57 -12.41
CA THR A 203 -27.82 44.58 -12.36
C THR A 203 -29.20 43.96 -12.06
N ASN A 204 -29.67 44.29 -10.85
CA ASN A 204 -31.00 44.80 -10.48
C ASN A 204 -32.31 44.11 -10.94
N SER A 205 -33.02 43.54 -9.96
CA SER A 205 -34.41 43.85 -9.51
C SER A 205 -35.02 42.60 -8.85
N HIS A 206 -35.66 42.59 -7.69
CA HIS A 206 -36.17 43.62 -6.77
C HIS A 206 -36.30 43.00 -5.36
N GLN A 207 -36.03 43.82 -4.34
CA GLN A 207 -36.68 43.94 -3.01
C GLN A 207 -36.97 42.64 -2.22
N SER A 208 -36.58 42.49 -0.96
CA SER A 208 -36.28 43.47 0.09
C SER A 208 -35.60 42.73 1.24
N GLY A 209 -34.56 43.32 1.81
CA GLY A 209 -33.93 42.86 3.03
C GLY A 209 -33.57 44.08 3.86
N GLU A 210 -34.00 44.08 5.12
CA GLU A 210 -33.44 44.89 6.21
C GLU A 210 -33.76 44.17 7.53
N PRO A 211 -33.03 44.44 8.63
CA PRO A 211 -32.04 43.51 9.16
C PRO A 211 -32.52 42.79 10.44
N MET A 212 -31.92 41.61 10.73
CA MET A 212 -32.11 40.94 12.02
C MET A 212 -31.38 41.70 13.13
N ASP A 213 -32.16 42.39 13.95
CA ASP A 213 -31.84 42.75 15.34
C ASP A 213 -32.40 41.67 16.29
N GLN A 214 -31.79 41.58 17.47
CA GLN A 214 -32.05 40.63 18.53
C GLN A 214 -33.47 40.75 19.10
N SER A 215 -34.14 39.62 19.34
CA SER A 215 -34.84 39.33 20.61
C SER A 215 -35.66 38.03 20.53
N ASP A 216 -35.72 37.36 21.67
CA ASP A 216 -36.55 36.20 21.99
C ASP A 216 -38.04 36.34 21.61
N ASP A 217 -38.68 35.22 21.25
CA ASP A 217 -39.84 34.60 21.94
C ASP A 217 -40.79 33.83 20.98
N PHE A 218 -40.74 32.50 21.10
CA PHE A 218 -41.80 31.47 21.02
C PHE A 218 -42.95 31.47 19.97
N THR A 219 -42.97 30.38 19.16
CA THR A 219 -44.00 29.29 19.04
C THR A 219 -44.48 28.86 17.63
N LYS A 220 -44.32 27.54 17.38
CA LYS A 220 -45.14 26.53 16.64
C LYS A 220 -45.55 26.83 15.18
N SER A 221 -45.48 25.90 14.21
CA SER A 221 -45.51 24.43 14.22
C SER A 221 -45.09 23.85 12.86
N SER A 222 -44.40 22.70 12.87
CA SER A 222 -44.81 21.54 12.06
C SER A 222 -44.13 20.28 12.61
N GLU A 223 -44.95 19.37 13.12
CA GLU A 223 -44.58 18.05 13.63
C GLU A 223 -44.35 17.08 12.46
N LYS A 224 -43.29 16.27 12.55
CA LYS A 224 -43.39 14.80 12.38
C LYS A 224 -42.16 14.09 12.95
N ASN A 225 -42.41 13.41 14.07
CA ASN A 225 -41.69 12.30 14.71
C ASN A 225 -40.19 12.45 15.01
N SER A 226 -39.90 12.90 16.23
CA SER A 226 -38.68 12.63 16.99
C SER A 226 -39.08 12.17 18.40
N PRO A 227 -38.29 11.36 19.11
CA PRO A 227 -38.60 10.99 20.50
C PRO A 227 -38.65 12.26 21.35
N ALA A 228 -39.63 12.33 22.25
CA ALA A 228 -39.94 13.47 23.11
C ALA A 228 -38.71 14.24 23.61
N SER A 229 -38.65 15.53 23.28
CA SER A 229 -37.68 16.46 23.86
C SER A 229 -37.92 16.58 25.37
N LYS A 230 -37.05 15.93 26.17
CA LYS A 230 -37.02 16.08 27.63
C LYS A 230 -36.74 17.53 28.03
N GLU A 231 -37.34 17.97 29.13
CA GLU A 231 -37.35 19.36 29.59
C GLU A 231 -35.93 19.92 29.83
N PRO A 232 -35.72 21.26 29.76
CA PRO A 232 -34.44 21.90 30.09
C PRO A 232 -33.90 21.55 31.49
N ASN A 233 -34.77 21.12 32.41
CA ASN A 233 -34.42 20.74 33.76
C ASN A 233 -33.63 19.41 33.81
N ASP A 234 -34.01 18.42 32.98
CA ASP A 234 -33.38 17.09 32.94
C ASP A 234 -31.93 17.16 32.48
N LYS A 235 -31.62 18.04 31.50
CA LYS A 235 -30.25 18.26 31.02
C LYS A 235 -29.35 18.88 32.10
N LYS A 236 -29.91 19.79 32.90
CA LYS A 236 -29.18 20.41 34.02
C LYS A 236 -28.92 19.41 35.14
N GLU A 237 -29.88 18.53 35.40
CA GLU A 237 -29.70 17.43 36.37
C GLU A 237 -28.68 16.40 35.86
N ALA A 238 -28.72 16.00 34.59
CA ALA A 238 -27.74 15.11 33.98
C ALA A 238 -26.30 15.63 34.11
N LEU A 239 -26.09 16.94 33.95
CA LEU A 239 -24.80 17.57 34.16
C LEU A 239 -24.32 17.53 35.62
N LYS A 240 -25.23 17.66 36.60
CA LYS A 240 -24.89 17.51 38.02
C LYS A 240 -24.49 16.07 38.33
N GLU A 241 -25.27 15.10 37.86
CA GLU A 241 -24.95 13.68 38.00
C GLU A 241 -23.58 13.35 37.37
N LYS A 242 -23.29 13.88 36.18
CA LYS A 242 -21.95 13.76 35.58
C LYS A 242 -20.83 14.30 36.48
N GLU A 243 -21.00 15.46 37.10
CA GLU A 243 -19.95 16.00 38.00
C GLU A 243 -19.79 15.19 39.28
N LEU A 244 -20.87 14.64 39.83
CA LEU A 244 -20.81 13.70 40.97
C LEU A 244 -20.07 12.41 40.57
N GLY A 245 -20.39 11.85 39.40
CA GLY A 245 -19.68 10.72 38.83
C GLY A 245 -18.20 11.01 38.59
N ASN A 246 -17.86 12.19 38.08
CA ASN A 246 -16.46 12.63 37.91
C ASN A 246 -15.72 12.70 39.26
N ALA A 247 -16.39 13.19 40.31
CA ALA A 247 -15.82 13.28 41.65
C ALA A 247 -15.58 11.89 42.26
N ALA A 248 -16.53 10.95 42.11
CA ALA A 248 -16.39 9.56 42.53
C ALA A 248 -15.28 8.85 41.74
N TYR A 249 -15.23 9.03 40.42
CA TYR A 249 -14.18 8.47 39.55
C TYR A 249 -12.78 8.90 39.97
N LYS A 250 -12.58 10.19 40.31
CA LYS A 250 -11.30 10.70 40.81
C LYS A 250 -10.88 10.07 42.14
N LYS A 251 -11.84 9.65 42.97
CA LYS A 251 -11.61 8.91 44.22
C LYS A 251 -11.42 7.40 44.00
N LYS A 252 -11.48 6.93 42.74
CA LYS A 252 -11.54 5.50 42.36
C LYS A 252 -12.73 4.74 42.95
N ASP A 253 -13.77 5.48 43.33
CA ASP A 253 -15.05 4.91 43.73
C ASP A 253 -15.87 4.64 42.47
N PHE A 254 -15.60 3.49 41.86
CA PHE A 254 -16.11 3.15 40.53
C PHE A 254 -17.59 2.75 40.55
N GLU A 255 -18.08 2.15 41.63
CA GLU A 255 -19.50 1.79 41.76
C GLU A 255 -20.37 3.05 41.80
N THR A 256 -20.07 3.99 42.71
CA THR A 256 -20.80 5.27 42.79
C THR A 256 -20.61 6.11 41.53
N ALA A 257 -19.45 6.05 40.87
CA ALA A 257 -19.26 6.72 39.58
C ALA A 257 -20.20 6.17 38.50
N LEU A 258 -20.35 4.84 38.40
CA LEU A 258 -21.26 4.20 37.44
C LEU A 258 -22.73 4.53 37.73
N GLU A 259 -23.14 4.56 38.99
CA GLU A 259 -24.50 4.96 39.38
C GLU A 259 -24.84 6.36 38.85
N HIS A 260 -23.98 7.34 39.14
CA HIS A 260 -24.15 8.71 38.68
C HIS A 260 -24.10 8.84 37.15
N TYR A 261 -23.17 8.14 36.47
CA TYR A 261 -23.13 8.17 35.00
C TYR A 261 -24.33 7.49 34.35
N ASN A 262 -24.84 6.39 34.93
CA ASN A 262 -26.06 5.73 34.46
C ASN A 262 -27.26 6.66 34.57
N LYS A 263 -27.42 7.32 35.71
CA LYS A 263 -28.47 8.32 35.92
C LYS A 263 -28.33 9.50 34.94
N ALA A 264 -27.11 9.96 34.65
CA ALA A 264 -26.87 10.99 33.64
C ALA A 264 -27.28 10.54 32.22
N VAL A 265 -27.00 9.28 31.83
CA VAL A 265 -27.43 8.69 30.55
C VAL A 265 -28.95 8.55 30.49
N GLU A 266 -29.61 8.16 31.59
CA GLU A 266 -31.07 8.06 31.64
C GLU A 266 -31.74 9.43 31.47
N LEU A 267 -31.21 10.47 32.13
CA LEU A 267 -31.73 11.84 32.04
C LEU A 267 -31.51 12.44 30.65
N ASP A 268 -30.31 12.32 30.08
CA ASP A 268 -29.96 12.83 28.76
C ASP A 268 -29.19 11.78 27.92
N PRO A 269 -29.92 10.90 27.21
CA PRO A 269 -29.32 9.83 26.41
C PRO A 269 -28.54 10.32 25.18
N SER A 270 -28.77 11.57 24.76
CA SER A 270 -28.19 12.15 23.54
C SER A 270 -26.73 12.55 23.69
N ASN A 271 -26.27 12.73 24.93
CA ASN A 271 -24.94 13.25 25.22
C ASN A 271 -23.90 12.13 25.36
N VAL A 272 -23.01 12.07 24.38
CA VAL A 272 -21.92 11.08 24.29
C VAL A 272 -20.96 11.10 25.48
N VAL A 273 -20.83 12.24 26.19
CA VAL A 273 -19.85 12.40 27.28
C VAL A 273 -20.11 11.43 28.42
N TYR A 274 -21.37 11.17 28.77
CA TYR A 274 -21.72 10.29 29.90
C TYR A 274 -21.32 8.84 29.61
N ARG A 275 -21.61 8.36 28.40
CA ARG A 275 -21.19 7.02 27.93
C ARG A 275 -19.66 6.92 27.86
N ASN A 276 -19.00 7.97 27.38
CA ASN A 276 -17.54 8.05 27.37
C ASN A 276 -16.90 7.99 28.77
N ASN A 277 -17.57 8.56 29.77
CA ASN A 277 -17.13 8.51 31.16
C ASN A 277 -17.39 7.13 31.79
N ARG A 278 -18.55 6.52 31.51
CA ARG A 278 -18.86 5.14 31.91
C ARG A 278 -17.86 4.13 31.33
N ALA A 279 -17.55 4.25 30.05
CA ALA A 279 -16.51 3.44 29.41
C ALA A 279 -15.13 3.62 30.07
N ALA A 280 -14.80 4.83 30.54
CA ALA A 280 -13.56 5.06 31.28
C ALA A 280 -13.52 4.30 32.60
N VAL A 281 -14.66 4.15 33.29
CA VAL A 281 -14.74 3.34 34.51
C VAL A 281 -14.49 1.87 34.20
N TYR A 282 -15.19 1.31 33.21
CA TYR A 282 -15.00 -0.10 32.82
C TYR A 282 -13.57 -0.39 32.36
N PHE A 283 -12.92 0.57 31.68
CA PHE A 283 -11.52 0.45 31.31
C PHE A 283 -10.60 0.34 32.55
N GLU A 284 -10.78 1.21 33.55
CA GLU A 284 -9.99 1.17 34.79
C GLU A 284 -10.26 -0.07 35.65
N GLN A 285 -11.48 -0.61 35.60
CA GLN A 285 -11.84 -1.88 36.25
C GLN A 285 -11.26 -3.12 35.54
N GLY A 286 -10.67 -2.97 34.35
CA GLY A 286 -10.22 -4.11 33.52
C GLY A 286 -11.34 -4.84 32.79
N GLU A 287 -12.56 -4.33 32.84
CA GLU A 287 -13.75 -4.85 32.16
C GLU A 287 -13.77 -4.40 30.69
N TYR A 288 -12.76 -4.85 29.93
CA TYR A 288 -12.48 -4.34 28.59
C TYR A 288 -13.63 -4.55 27.61
N ASP A 289 -14.34 -5.68 27.67
CA ASP A 289 -15.47 -5.93 26.75
C ASP A 289 -16.65 -5.00 26.99
N LYS A 290 -16.93 -4.67 28.26
CA LYS A 290 -17.95 -3.66 28.61
C LYS A 290 -17.51 -2.28 28.17
N CYS A 291 -16.24 -1.93 28.38
CA CYS A 291 -15.66 -0.68 27.89
C CYS A 291 -15.82 -0.53 26.37
N ILE A 292 -15.54 -1.58 25.60
CA ILE A 292 -15.64 -1.56 24.13
C ILE A 292 -17.09 -1.29 23.71
N LYS A 293 -18.04 -2.08 24.22
CA LYS A 293 -19.48 -1.91 23.92
C LYS A 293 -19.97 -0.50 24.23
N GLU A 294 -19.61 0.02 25.39
CA GLU A 294 -19.98 1.39 25.79
C GLU A 294 -19.41 2.46 24.87
N CYS A 295 -18.16 2.31 24.44
CA CYS A 295 -17.55 3.23 23.49
C CYS A 295 -18.17 3.11 22.09
N GLU A 296 -18.57 1.92 21.64
CA GLU A 296 -19.26 1.73 20.37
C GLU A 296 -20.64 2.40 20.38
N GLU A 297 -21.42 2.20 21.44
CA GLU A 297 -22.68 2.92 21.66
C GLU A 297 -22.45 4.43 21.73
N ALA A 298 -21.39 4.89 22.39
CA ALA A 298 -21.02 6.30 22.43
C ALA A 298 -20.74 6.87 21.03
N VAL A 299 -20.07 6.11 20.15
CA VAL A 299 -19.81 6.54 18.77
C VAL A 299 -21.12 6.60 17.96
N ILE A 300 -22.01 5.63 18.11
CA ILE A 300 -23.32 5.60 17.43
C ILE A 300 -24.15 6.82 17.84
N VAL A 301 -24.39 6.99 19.14
CA VAL A 301 -25.16 8.10 19.70
C VAL A 301 -24.51 9.44 19.34
N GLY A 302 -23.18 9.52 19.41
CA GLY A 302 -22.44 10.72 19.05
C GLY A 302 -22.60 11.11 17.57
N ARG A 303 -22.65 10.14 16.66
CA ARG A 303 -22.90 10.40 15.23
C ARG A 303 -24.34 10.83 14.98
N GLU A 304 -25.31 10.17 15.59
CA GLU A 304 -26.74 10.53 15.48
C GLU A 304 -27.01 11.96 15.97
N ASN A 305 -26.30 12.38 17.03
CA ASN A 305 -26.48 13.69 17.65
C ASN A 305 -25.42 14.73 17.22
N ARG A 306 -24.63 14.45 16.18
CA ARG A 306 -23.59 15.36 15.63
C ARG A 306 -22.61 15.89 16.67
N ALA A 307 -22.16 15.02 17.57
CA ALA A 307 -21.18 15.33 18.60
C ALA A 307 -19.80 15.70 18.01
N ASP A 308 -19.00 16.43 18.78
CA ASP A 308 -17.65 16.84 18.39
C ASP A 308 -16.76 15.63 18.06
N PHE A 309 -16.06 15.69 16.92
CA PHE A 309 -15.19 14.63 16.43
C PHE A 309 -14.11 14.20 17.45
N LYS A 310 -13.65 15.11 18.32
CA LYS A 310 -12.72 14.79 19.42
C LYS A 310 -13.33 13.81 20.43
N LEU A 311 -14.63 13.90 20.70
CA LEU A 311 -15.32 12.99 21.62
C LEU A 311 -15.47 11.59 21.01
N LEU A 312 -15.71 11.51 19.71
CA LEU A 312 -15.74 10.24 18.96
C LEU A 312 -14.34 9.61 18.89
N ALA A 313 -13.33 10.42 18.57
CA ALA A 313 -11.93 9.98 18.57
C ALA A 313 -11.52 9.47 19.96
N LYS A 314 -11.92 10.14 21.04
CA LYS A 314 -11.64 9.70 22.41
C LYS A 314 -12.28 8.34 22.72
N ALA A 315 -13.52 8.10 22.26
CA ALA A 315 -14.18 6.80 22.41
C ALA A 315 -13.42 5.71 21.65
N LEU A 316 -13.10 5.95 20.37
CA LEU A 316 -12.37 5.02 19.51
C LEU A 316 -10.96 4.72 20.02
N SER A 317 -10.24 5.75 20.50
CA SER A 317 -8.94 5.60 21.16
C SER A 317 -9.03 4.72 22.40
N ARG A 318 -10.13 4.81 23.17
CA ARG A 318 -10.35 3.96 24.34
C ARG A 318 -10.60 2.50 23.95
N ILE A 319 -11.35 2.26 22.88
CA ILE A 319 -11.49 0.90 22.29
C ILE A 319 -10.12 0.35 21.89
N GLY A 320 -9.31 1.15 21.17
CA GLY A 320 -7.95 0.75 20.79
C GLY A 320 -7.07 0.42 22.00
N ASN A 321 -7.18 1.20 23.08
CA ASN A 321 -6.47 0.91 24.33
C ASN A 321 -6.99 -0.37 25.02
N ALA A 322 -8.28 -0.66 24.96
CA ALA A 322 -8.86 -1.88 25.52
C ALA A 322 -8.35 -3.12 24.80
N TYR A 323 -8.35 -3.12 23.46
CA TYR A 323 -7.76 -4.21 22.67
C TYR A 323 -6.25 -4.34 22.91
N TYR A 324 -5.53 -3.22 23.05
CA TYR A 324 -4.10 -3.24 23.38
C TYR A 324 -3.83 -3.94 24.72
N LYS A 325 -4.69 -3.70 25.73
CA LYS A 325 -4.60 -4.38 27.04
C LYS A 325 -5.01 -5.85 26.99
N LYS A 326 -5.84 -6.25 26.03
CA LYS A 326 -6.17 -7.65 25.71
C LYS A 326 -5.11 -8.36 24.86
N GLU A 327 -3.99 -7.70 24.55
CA GLU A 327 -2.91 -8.19 23.65
C GLU A 327 -3.35 -8.42 22.19
N ASP A 328 -4.53 -7.96 21.82
CA ASP A 328 -5.05 -8.01 20.45
C ASP A 328 -4.57 -6.79 19.67
N LEU A 329 -3.32 -6.89 19.19
CA LEU A 329 -2.63 -5.81 18.51
C LEU A 329 -3.31 -5.40 17.19
N TYR A 330 -3.95 -6.33 16.49
CA TYR A 330 -4.61 -6.06 15.21
C TYR A 330 -5.86 -5.21 15.42
N ASN A 331 -6.75 -5.61 16.33
CA ASN A 331 -7.92 -4.79 16.64
C ASN A 331 -7.53 -3.46 17.30
N ALA A 332 -6.50 -3.44 18.14
CA ALA A 332 -5.97 -2.19 18.68
C ALA A 332 -5.56 -1.21 17.56
N LEU A 333 -4.83 -1.70 16.56
CA LEU A 333 -4.39 -0.90 15.42
C LEU A 333 -5.58 -0.35 14.60
N ILE A 334 -6.58 -1.19 14.33
CA ILE A 334 -7.80 -0.80 13.61
C ILE A 334 -8.48 0.37 14.32
N TYR A 335 -8.72 0.27 15.63
CA TYR A 335 -9.43 1.32 16.37
C TYR A 335 -8.59 2.57 16.62
N PHE A 336 -7.26 2.46 16.74
CA PHE A 336 -6.40 3.65 16.73
C PHE A 336 -6.45 4.38 15.39
N ASN A 337 -6.43 3.66 14.26
CA ASN A 337 -6.59 4.28 12.95
C ASN A 337 -7.96 4.93 12.78
N LYS A 338 -9.05 4.27 13.21
CA LYS A 338 -10.39 4.87 13.26
C LYS A 338 -10.41 6.14 14.13
N SER A 339 -9.72 6.15 15.27
CA SER A 339 -9.60 7.35 16.08
C SER A 339 -8.87 8.48 15.33
N LEU A 340 -7.78 8.16 14.63
CA LEU A 340 -6.98 9.14 13.89
C LEU A 340 -7.72 9.72 12.68
N SER A 341 -8.66 8.97 12.08
CA SER A 341 -9.53 9.50 11.03
C SER A 341 -10.57 10.51 11.54
N GLU A 342 -11.01 10.38 12.80
CA GLU A 342 -11.92 11.35 13.42
C GLU A 342 -11.16 12.58 13.93
N HIS A 343 -10.04 12.38 14.64
CA HIS A 343 -9.19 13.46 15.11
C HIS A 343 -7.75 12.99 15.29
N ARG A 344 -6.81 13.73 14.70
CA ARG A 344 -5.38 13.40 14.78
C ARG A 344 -4.80 13.73 16.15
N ASP A 345 -4.36 12.69 16.85
CA ASP A 345 -3.68 12.77 18.15
C ASP A 345 -2.25 12.21 18.02
N GLN A 346 -1.24 12.99 18.45
CA GLN A 346 0.17 12.62 18.30
C GLN A 346 0.59 11.42 19.16
N ASP A 347 -0.03 11.22 20.33
CA ASP A 347 0.28 10.09 21.19
C ASP A 347 -0.28 8.79 20.61
N ILE A 348 -1.45 8.88 19.98
CA ILE A 348 -2.04 7.76 19.23
C ILE A 348 -1.19 7.44 17.99
N VAL A 349 -0.71 8.44 17.23
CA VAL A 349 0.21 8.22 16.10
C VAL A 349 1.46 7.44 16.53
N LYS A 350 2.09 7.84 17.63
CA LYS A 350 3.27 7.13 18.17
C LYS A 350 2.94 5.68 18.56
N LYS A 351 1.79 5.47 19.22
CA LYS A 351 1.34 4.15 19.64
C LYS A 351 1.03 3.24 18.44
N THR A 352 0.33 3.74 17.42
CA THR A 352 0.07 3.05 16.15
C THR A 352 1.37 2.59 15.49
N LEU A 353 2.37 3.47 15.38
CA LEU A 353 3.67 3.12 14.79
C LEU A 353 4.38 2.02 15.58
N GLN A 354 4.34 2.07 16.91
CA GLN A 354 4.95 1.05 17.76
C GLN A 354 4.24 -0.30 17.62
N ILE A 355 2.90 -0.31 17.55
CA ILE A 355 2.10 -1.52 17.36
C ILE A 355 2.40 -2.13 15.99
N GLN A 356 2.44 -1.33 14.91
CA GLN A 356 2.79 -1.80 13.56
C GLN A 356 4.17 -2.47 13.54
N LYS A 357 5.18 -1.86 14.17
CA LYS A 357 6.52 -2.46 14.31
C LYS A 357 6.47 -3.79 15.04
N THR A 358 5.68 -3.87 16.12
CA THR A 358 5.55 -5.08 16.93
C THR A 358 4.86 -6.21 16.15
N ILE A 359 3.78 -5.91 15.43
CA ILE A 359 3.08 -6.87 14.55
C ILE A 359 4.05 -7.39 13.49
N LYS A 360 4.72 -6.48 12.77
CA LYS A 360 5.68 -6.85 11.73
C LYS A 360 6.82 -7.73 12.25
N GLU A 361 7.31 -7.46 13.45
CA GLU A 361 8.36 -8.28 14.06
C GLU A 361 7.83 -9.66 14.49
N LYS A 362 6.63 -9.74 15.07
CA LYS A 362 5.98 -11.02 15.39
C LYS A 362 5.77 -11.87 14.12
N GLU A 363 5.27 -11.26 13.05
CA GLU A 363 5.08 -11.91 11.76
C GLU A 363 6.42 -12.38 11.16
N ARG A 364 7.46 -11.54 11.22
CA ARG A 364 8.81 -11.91 10.78
C ARG A 364 9.33 -13.13 11.54
N LEU A 365 9.25 -13.12 12.87
CA LEU A 365 9.71 -14.22 13.71
C LEU A 365 8.91 -15.51 13.47
N ALA A 366 7.59 -15.40 13.30
CA ALA A 366 6.73 -16.54 12.97
C ALA A 366 7.03 -17.13 11.58
N TYR A 367 7.62 -16.34 10.67
CA TYR A 367 8.00 -16.78 9.34
C TYR A 367 9.37 -17.47 9.27
N LEU A 368 10.18 -17.37 10.34
CA LEU A 368 11.51 -17.97 10.38
C LEU A 368 11.41 -19.50 10.41
N ASP A 369 11.99 -20.14 9.39
CA ASP A 369 11.98 -21.58 9.21
C ASP A 369 13.21 -21.98 8.37
N PRO A 370 14.34 -22.31 9.01
CA PRO A 370 15.58 -22.64 8.30
C PRO A 370 15.47 -23.86 7.38
N GLU A 371 14.60 -24.83 7.70
CA GLU A 371 14.41 -26.03 6.89
C GLU A 371 13.66 -25.70 5.61
N LYS A 372 12.52 -25.00 5.71
CA LYS A 372 11.81 -24.52 4.52
C LYS A 372 12.62 -23.51 3.71
N SER A 373 13.46 -22.70 4.36
CA SER A 373 14.41 -21.84 3.65
C SER A 373 15.35 -22.66 2.76
N LEU A 374 15.84 -23.81 3.24
CA LEU A 374 16.69 -24.69 2.47
C LEU A 374 15.96 -25.29 1.26
N GLU A 375 14.70 -25.70 1.42
CA GLU A 375 13.85 -26.20 0.32
C GLU A 375 13.62 -25.13 -0.75
N GLU A 376 13.22 -23.92 -0.33
CA GLU A 376 13.02 -22.79 -1.25
C GLU A 376 14.33 -22.40 -1.95
N LYS A 377 15.47 -22.45 -1.26
CA LYS A 377 16.78 -22.26 -1.88
C LYS A 377 17.05 -23.31 -2.96
N GLN A 378 16.70 -24.58 -2.75
CA GLN A 378 16.89 -25.64 -3.74
C GLN A 378 16.02 -25.41 -4.98
N LYS A 379 14.74 -25.08 -4.81
CA LYS A 379 13.84 -24.69 -5.92
C LYS A 379 14.40 -23.48 -6.68
N GLY A 380 14.88 -22.47 -5.97
CA GLY A 380 15.55 -21.32 -6.57
C GLY A 380 16.77 -21.70 -7.40
N ASN A 381 17.61 -22.63 -6.91
CA ASN A 381 18.76 -23.13 -7.64
C ASN A 381 18.34 -23.86 -8.93
N GLU A 382 17.30 -24.68 -8.88
CA GLU A 382 16.77 -25.39 -10.06
C GLU A 382 16.24 -24.42 -11.13
N CYS A 383 15.43 -23.43 -10.73
CA CYS A 383 14.95 -22.38 -11.63
C CYS A 383 16.11 -21.59 -12.24
N PHE A 384 17.12 -21.26 -11.44
CA PHE A 384 18.31 -20.56 -11.91
C PHE A 384 19.08 -21.36 -12.96
N GLN A 385 19.25 -22.66 -12.75
CA GLN A 385 19.90 -23.56 -13.73
C GLN A 385 19.10 -23.68 -15.03
N LYS A 386 17.78 -23.63 -14.96
CA LYS A 386 16.88 -23.60 -16.13
C LYS A 386 16.85 -22.25 -16.85
N GLY A 387 17.50 -21.22 -16.30
CA GLY A 387 17.48 -19.85 -16.83
C GLY A 387 16.21 -19.06 -16.49
N ASP A 388 15.31 -19.60 -15.66
CA ASP A 388 14.13 -18.90 -15.16
C ASP A 388 14.51 -18.04 -13.94
N TYR A 389 15.18 -16.93 -14.22
CA TYR A 389 15.67 -16.01 -13.20
C TYR A 389 14.55 -15.30 -12.41
N PRO A 390 13.41 -14.89 -13.01
CA PRO A 390 12.29 -14.30 -12.26
C PRO A 390 11.69 -15.26 -11.22
N THR A 391 11.49 -16.53 -11.56
CA THR A 391 10.97 -17.51 -10.58
C THR A 391 12.02 -17.86 -9.53
N ALA A 392 13.29 -18.00 -9.93
CA ALA A 392 14.40 -18.17 -8.98
C ALA A 392 14.46 -17.02 -7.96
N LEU A 393 14.26 -15.77 -8.40
CA LEU A 393 14.22 -14.59 -7.54
C LEU A 393 13.11 -14.69 -6.48
N LYS A 394 11.93 -15.19 -6.86
CA LYS A 394 10.80 -15.40 -5.93
C LYS A 394 11.20 -16.40 -4.83
N HIS A 395 11.72 -17.56 -5.24
CA HIS A 395 12.16 -18.60 -4.30
C HIS A 395 13.28 -18.13 -3.37
N TYR A 396 14.31 -17.45 -3.88
CA TYR A 396 15.36 -16.91 -3.01
C TYR A 396 14.85 -15.81 -2.08
N THR A 397 13.90 -14.99 -2.52
CA THR A 397 13.28 -13.98 -1.65
C THR A 397 12.50 -14.62 -0.51
N ASP A 398 11.79 -15.72 -0.79
CA ASP A 398 11.12 -16.49 0.25
C ASP A 398 12.11 -17.13 1.22
N ALA A 399 13.15 -17.77 0.68
CA ALA A 399 14.21 -18.36 1.48
C ALA A 399 14.88 -17.35 2.43
N ILE A 400 15.11 -16.11 1.97
CA ILE A 400 15.69 -15.02 2.79
C ILE A 400 14.72 -14.59 3.89
N LYS A 401 13.41 -14.51 3.62
CA LYS A 401 12.43 -14.18 4.67
C LYS A 401 12.43 -15.23 5.79
N ARG A 402 12.65 -16.49 5.43
CA ARG A 402 12.67 -17.64 6.36
C ARG A 402 13.99 -17.82 7.10
N ASN A 403 15.10 -17.44 6.47
CA ASN A 403 16.43 -17.47 7.07
C ASN A 403 17.24 -16.24 6.63
N PRO A 404 17.03 -15.08 7.27
CA PRO A 404 17.68 -13.83 6.86
C PRO A 404 19.17 -13.78 7.18
N ASP A 405 19.71 -14.75 7.92
CA ASP A 405 21.10 -14.78 8.35
C ASP A 405 22.00 -15.64 7.44
N ASP A 406 21.43 -16.36 6.45
CA ASP A 406 22.23 -17.13 5.48
C ASP A 406 22.73 -16.23 4.34
N ALA A 407 24.00 -15.81 4.44
CA ALA A 407 24.70 -15.01 3.43
C ALA A 407 24.63 -15.60 2.01
N LYS A 408 24.54 -16.93 1.86
CA LYS A 408 24.50 -17.60 0.55
C LYS A 408 23.24 -17.24 -0.23
N LEU A 409 22.12 -17.02 0.47
CA LEU A 409 20.85 -16.68 -0.16
C LEU A 409 20.91 -15.32 -0.86
N PHE A 410 21.54 -14.34 -0.22
CA PHE A 410 21.77 -13.02 -0.80
C PHE A 410 22.70 -13.09 -2.01
N SER A 411 23.79 -13.87 -1.93
CA SER A 411 24.65 -14.11 -3.10
C SER A 411 23.90 -14.76 -4.27
N ASN A 412 23.03 -15.72 -3.99
CA ASN A 412 22.23 -16.40 -5.01
C ASN A 412 21.20 -15.46 -5.65
N ARG A 413 20.53 -14.61 -4.86
CA ARG A 413 19.58 -13.61 -5.37
C ARG A 413 20.28 -12.48 -6.12
N ALA A 414 21.47 -12.04 -5.67
CA ALA A 414 22.31 -11.11 -6.40
C ALA A 414 22.70 -11.65 -7.79
N ALA A 415 22.93 -12.96 -7.91
CA ALA A 415 23.16 -13.60 -9.19
C ALA A 415 21.94 -13.49 -10.12
N CYS A 416 20.72 -13.71 -9.60
CA CYS A 416 19.48 -13.48 -10.36
C CYS A 416 19.36 -12.03 -10.82
N TYR A 417 19.53 -11.06 -9.91
CA TYR A 417 19.45 -9.64 -10.27
C TYR A 417 20.48 -9.25 -11.34
N THR A 418 21.70 -9.78 -11.27
CA THR A 418 22.72 -9.56 -12.29
C THR A 418 22.30 -10.12 -13.66
N LYS A 419 21.68 -11.31 -13.69
CA LYS A 419 21.15 -11.91 -14.93
C LYS A 419 19.95 -11.13 -15.51
N LEU A 420 19.19 -10.47 -14.65
CA LEU A 420 18.07 -9.59 -15.01
C LEU A 420 18.50 -8.14 -15.29
N ALA A 421 19.81 -7.84 -15.26
CA ALA A 421 20.36 -6.49 -15.40
C ALA A 421 19.90 -5.46 -14.33
N GLU A 422 19.39 -5.94 -13.21
CA GLU A 422 18.97 -5.14 -12.04
C GLU A 422 20.16 -4.90 -11.09
N PHE A 423 21.22 -4.28 -11.61
CA PHE A 423 22.51 -4.20 -10.93
C PHE A 423 22.45 -3.46 -9.59
N GLY A 424 21.58 -2.44 -9.45
CA GLY A 424 21.41 -1.72 -8.18
C GLY A 424 20.91 -2.63 -7.05
N MET A 425 20.01 -3.56 -7.34
CA MET A 425 19.51 -4.54 -6.38
C MET A 425 20.55 -5.64 -6.12
N ALA A 426 21.28 -6.07 -7.15
CA ALA A 426 22.38 -7.01 -6.99
C ALA A 426 23.45 -6.48 -6.03
N LEU A 427 23.82 -5.19 -6.11
CA LEU A 427 24.81 -4.58 -5.22
C LEU A 427 24.36 -4.53 -3.77
N LYS A 428 23.08 -4.23 -3.50
CA LYS A 428 22.51 -4.28 -2.14
C LYS A 428 22.60 -5.67 -1.54
N ASP A 429 22.23 -6.69 -2.31
CA ASP A 429 22.33 -8.08 -1.86
C ASP A 429 23.80 -8.51 -1.67
N CYS A 430 24.73 -8.04 -2.51
CA CYS A 430 26.15 -8.32 -2.31
C CYS A 430 26.68 -7.67 -1.03
N GLU A 431 26.26 -6.45 -0.71
CA GLU A 431 26.64 -5.77 0.53
C GLU A 431 26.11 -6.49 1.76
N GLU A 432 24.86 -6.92 1.72
CA GLU A 432 24.25 -7.70 2.80
C GLU A 432 24.91 -9.08 2.96
N CYS A 433 25.21 -9.75 1.84
CA CYS A 433 25.97 -10.99 1.80
C CYS A 433 27.34 -10.85 2.49
N ILE A 434 28.10 -9.80 2.15
CA ILE A 434 29.41 -9.49 2.74
C ILE A 434 29.28 -9.11 4.21
N ARG A 435 28.21 -8.40 4.60
CA ARG A 435 27.95 -8.03 6.00
C ARG A 435 27.70 -9.26 6.87
N LEU A 436 26.93 -10.22 6.35
CA LEU A 436 26.60 -11.47 7.05
C LEU A 436 27.78 -12.44 7.12
N ASP A 437 28.53 -12.61 6.02
CA ASP A 437 29.73 -13.43 5.98
C ASP A 437 30.86 -12.74 5.18
N PRO A 438 31.72 -11.96 5.86
CA PRO A 438 32.85 -11.28 5.22
C PRO A 438 33.90 -12.21 4.61
N LYS A 439 33.90 -13.51 4.97
CA LYS A 439 34.81 -14.53 4.41
C LYS A 439 34.21 -15.24 3.20
N PHE A 440 32.96 -14.95 2.84
CA PHE A 440 32.32 -15.56 1.70
C PHE A 440 32.69 -14.83 0.40
N VAL A 441 33.74 -15.35 -0.26
CA VAL A 441 34.33 -14.81 -1.50
C VAL A 441 33.29 -14.46 -2.57
N LYS A 442 32.23 -15.26 -2.71
CA LYS A 442 31.17 -15.05 -3.71
C LYS A 442 30.45 -13.70 -3.58
N GLY A 443 30.32 -13.14 -2.39
CA GLY A 443 29.74 -11.80 -2.21
C GLY A 443 30.54 -10.72 -2.95
N TYR A 444 31.87 -10.77 -2.84
CA TYR A 444 32.77 -9.85 -3.54
C TYR A 444 32.81 -10.11 -5.05
N LEU A 445 32.83 -11.38 -5.48
CA LEU A 445 32.79 -11.75 -6.90
C LEU A 445 31.52 -11.21 -7.59
N ARG A 446 30.36 -11.39 -6.95
CA ARG A 446 29.08 -10.88 -7.46
C ARG A 446 29.09 -9.35 -7.51
N LYS A 447 29.62 -8.69 -6.47
CA LYS A 447 29.76 -7.22 -6.44
C LYS A 447 30.63 -6.72 -7.61
N GLY A 448 31.79 -7.33 -7.82
CA GLY A 448 32.70 -7.00 -8.91
C GLY A 448 32.04 -7.18 -10.28
N ALA A 449 31.33 -8.29 -10.48
CA ALA A 449 30.64 -8.59 -11.73
C ALA A 449 29.52 -7.57 -12.02
N SER A 450 28.71 -7.21 -11.02
CA SER A 450 27.65 -6.21 -11.18
C SER A 450 28.24 -4.82 -11.49
N LEU A 451 29.33 -4.42 -10.81
CA LEU A 451 30.00 -3.13 -11.06
C LEU A 451 30.65 -3.08 -12.45
N MET A 452 31.27 -4.18 -12.89
CA MET A 452 31.83 -4.30 -14.23
C MET A 452 30.73 -4.17 -15.30
N ALA A 453 29.57 -4.81 -15.09
CA ALA A 453 28.42 -4.68 -16.00
C ALA A 453 27.87 -3.25 -16.06
N MET A 454 27.96 -2.49 -14.95
CA MET A 454 27.65 -1.05 -14.90
C MET A 454 28.77 -0.15 -15.46
N LYS A 455 29.88 -0.71 -15.96
CA LYS A 455 31.08 0.00 -16.43
C LYS A 455 31.82 0.81 -15.35
N HIS A 456 31.61 0.51 -14.07
CA HIS A 456 32.36 1.09 -12.97
C HIS A 456 33.66 0.31 -12.73
N MET A 457 34.59 0.38 -13.68
CA MET A 457 35.79 -0.47 -13.73
C MET A 457 36.68 -0.35 -12.49
N THR A 458 36.96 0.87 -12.02
CA THR A 458 37.74 1.08 -10.80
C THR A 458 37.09 0.43 -9.56
N LYS A 459 35.79 0.64 -9.33
CA LYS A 459 35.08 0.03 -8.18
C LYS A 459 34.98 -1.50 -8.31
N ALA A 460 34.84 -2.00 -9.54
CA ALA A 460 34.82 -3.43 -9.81
C ALA A 460 36.19 -4.07 -9.48
N ALA A 461 37.29 -3.43 -9.89
CA ALA A 461 38.64 -3.86 -9.54
C ALA A 461 38.84 -3.93 -8.02
N ASP A 462 38.40 -2.92 -7.27
CA ASP A 462 38.46 -2.93 -5.80
C ASP A 462 37.69 -4.09 -5.19
N ALA A 463 36.52 -4.44 -5.74
CA ALA A 463 35.73 -5.57 -5.28
C ALA A 463 36.42 -6.91 -5.55
N TYR A 464 37.02 -7.09 -6.73
CA TYR A 464 37.80 -8.29 -7.04
C TYR A 464 39.09 -8.39 -6.23
N GLN A 465 39.75 -7.27 -5.96
CA GLN A 465 40.92 -7.23 -5.07
C GLN A 465 40.56 -7.73 -3.66
N LYS A 466 39.43 -7.25 -3.12
CA LYS A 466 38.91 -7.76 -1.83
C LYS A 466 38.56 -9.25 -1.89
N ALA A 467 38.07 -9.75 -3.03
CA ALA A 467 37.85 -11.18 -3.21
C ALA A 467 39.18 -11.96 -3.12
N LEU A 468 40.27 -11.43 -3.68
CA LEU A 468 41.62 -12.03 -3.63
C LEU A 468 42.27 -11.94 -2.25
N GLU A 469 41.94 -10.93 -1.46
CA GLU A 469 42.34 -10.85 -0.05
C GLU A 469 41.71 -11.98 0.78
N VAL A 470 40.48 -12.40 0.42
CA VAL A 470 39.77 -13.50 1.09
C VAL A 470 40.22 -14.86 0.55
N ASP A 471 40.35 -15.00 -0.77
CA ASP A 471 40.86 -16.20 -1.45
C ASP A 471 41.80 -15.81 -2.59
N SER A 472 43.10 -15.86 -2.31
CA SER A 472 44.15 -15.43 -3.23
C SER A 472 44.29 -16.32 -4.47
N ASN A 473 43.73 -17.53 -4.46
CA ASN A 473 43.79 -18.46 -5.59
C ASN A 473 42.50 -18.46 -6.42
N CYS A 474 41.55 -17.57 -6.13
CA CYS A 474 40.28 -17.48 -6.83
C CYS A 474 40.45 -17.00 -8.28
N GLN A 475 40.45 -17.93 -9.23
CA GLN A 475 40.63 -17.62 -10.66
C GLN A 475 39.57 -16.63 -11.20
N GLU A 476 38.32 -16.75 -10.77
CA GLU A 476 37.25 -15.80 -11.17
C GLU A 476 37.56 -14.37 -10.73
N ALA A 477 38.17 -14.18 -9.54
CA ALA A 477 38.60 -12.88 -9.07
C ALA A 477 39.82 -12.35 -9.82
N ILE A 478 40.81 -13.22 -10.11
CA ILE A 478 42.00 -12.86 -10.89
C ILE A 478 41.58 -12.37 -12.28
N ASP A 479 40.74 -13.14 -12.97
CA ASP A 479 40.25 -12.80 -14.30
C ASP A 479 39.39 -11.54 -14.29
N GLY A 480 38.49 -11.42 -13.31
CA GLY A 480 37.65 -10.24 -13.11
C GLY A 480 38.47 -8.98 -12.90
N TYR A 481 39.48 -9.05 -12.02
CA TYR A 481 40.42 -7.96 -11.76
C TYR A 481 41.15 -7.57 -13.03
N LYS A 482 41.81 -8.52 -13.71
CA LYS A 482 42.54 -8.27 -14.98
C LYS A 482 41.67 -7.58 -16.03
N ARG A 483 40.44 -8.05 -16.22
CA ARG A 483 39.48 -7.41 -17.16
C ARG A 483 39.17 -5.97 -16.77
N CYS A 484 38.99 -5.67 -15.49
CA CYS A 484 38.77 -4.30 -15.03
C CYS A 484 39.98 -3.40 -15.26
N ILE A 485 41.20 -3.92 -15.07
CA ILE A 485 42.43 -3.16 -15.32
C ILE A 485 42.57 -2.83 -16.80
N MET A 486 42.42 -3.83 -17.68
CA MET A 486 42.58 -3.65 -19.13
C MET A 486 41.50 -2.77 -19.77
N ALA A 487 40.31 -2.68 -19.15
CA ALA A 487 39.21 -1.86 -19.64
C ALA A 487 39.25 -0.41 -19.14
N GLU A 488 40.10 -0.09 -18.16
CA GLU A 488 40.28 1.27 -17.65
C GLU A 488 41.21 2.05 -18.58
N ASN A 489 40.64 3.01 -19.32
CA ASN A 489 41.36 3.77 -20.35
C ASN A 489 41.79 5.17 -19.87
N ASP A 490 41.48 5.55 -18.63
CA ASP A 490 41.93 6.83 -18.07
C ASP A 490 43.45 6.78 -17.79
N PRO A 491 44.27 7.57 -18.53
CA PRO A 491 45.72 7.52 -18.42
C PRO A 491 46.23 7.86 -17.02
N GLU A 492 45.53 8.71 -16.27
CA GLU A 492 45.95 9.13 -14.94
C GLU A 492 45.68 8.03 -13.90
N VAL A 493 44.52 7.38 -13.99
CA VAL A 493 44.17 6.26 -13.10
C VAL A 493 45.06 5.04 -13.37
N VAL A 494 45.32 4.74 -14.64
CA VAL A 494 46.25 3.68 -15.06
C VAL A 494 47.66 3.97 -14.53
N ARG A 495 48.14 5.21 -14.69
CA ARG A 495 49.44 5.65 -14.18
C ARG A 495 49.54 5.54 -12.66
N GLN A 496 48.58 6.09 -11.92
CA GLN A 496 48.57 6.04 -10.46
C GLN A 496 48.55 4.61 -9.92
N ARG A 497 47.80 3.72 -10.57
CA ARG A 497 47.71 2.30 -10.19
C ARG A 497 49.01 1.56 -10.51
N ALA A 498 49.56 1.72 -11.70
CA ALA A 498 50.80 1.06 -12.10
C ALA A 498 51.98 1.51 -11.22
N MET A 499 51.97 2.77 -10.80
CA MET A 499 52.92 3.31 -9.80
C MET A 499 52.71 2.75 -8.38
N ARG A 500 51.71 1.91 -8.09
CA ARG A 500 51.61 1.19 -6.80
C ARG A 500 52.36 -0.14 -6.81
N ASP A 501 52.71 -0.68 -7.98
CA ASP A 501 53.51 -1.90 -8.09
C ASP A 501 55.01 -1.55 -7.97
N PRO A 502 55.71 -2.02 -6.91
CA PRO A 502 57.13 -1.74 -6.71
C PRO A 502 58.01 -2.23 -7.87
N GLU A 503 57.62 -3.32 -8.53
CA GLU A 503 58.34 -3.86 -9.68
C GLU A 503 58.22 -2.91 -10.88
N VAL A 504 57.02 -2.37 -11.12
CA VAL A 504 56.80 -1.35 -12.17
C VAL A 504 57.59 -0.08 -11.88
N GLN A 505 57.62 0.39 -10.62
CA GLN A 505 58.45 1.54 -10.23
C GLN A 505 59.94 1.29 -10.50
N GLN A 506 60.45 0.09 -10.16
CA GLN A 506 61.84 -0.28 -10.42
C GLN A 506 62.15 -0.31 -11.91
N ILE A 507 61.24 -0.86 -12.74
CA ILE A 507 61.40 -0.88 -14.20
C ILE A 507 61.41 0.54 -14.77
N LEU A 508 60.56 1.44 -14.30
CA LEU A 508 60.51 2.84 -14.76
C LEU A 508 61.69 3.68 -14.27
N ALA A 509 62.29 3.32 -13.14
CA ALA A 509 63.48 3.98 -12.60
C ALA A 509 64.79 3.53 -13.28
N ASP A 510 64.78 2.40 -13.99
CA ASP A 510 65.93 1.85 -14.71
C ASP A 510 66.31 2.76 -15.90
N PRO A 511 67.50 3.40 -15.90
CA PRO A 511 67.93 4.31 -16.97
C PRO A 511 67.99 3.64 -18.35
N ALA A 512 68.32 2.34 -18.40
CA ALA A 512 68.35 1.59 -19.65
C ALA A 512 66.93 1.42 -20.20
N MET A 513 65.97 1.14 -19.32
CA MET A 513 64.57 1.01 -19.72
C MET A 513 63.96 2.35 -20.15
N GLN A 514 64.31 3.46 -19.49
CA GLN A 514 63.87 4.81 -19.91
C GLN A 514 64.33 5.14 -21.33
N LEU A 515 65.57 4.81 -21.67
CA LEU A 515 66.11 4.97 -23.03
C LEU A 515 65.37 4.11 -24.04
N ILE A 516 65.08 2.84 -23.71
CA ILE A 516 64.34 1.92 -24.57
C ILE A 516 62.92 2.45 -24.81
N LEU A 517 62.20 2.88 -23.76
CA LEU A 517 60.85 3.44 -23.88
C LEU A 517 60.85 4.74 -24.72
N GLN A 518 61.89 5.57 -24.61
CA GLN A 518 62.03 6.77 -25.44
C GLN A 518 62.33 6.44 -26.91
N GLN A 519 63.13 5.39 -27.16
CA GLN A 519 63.40 4.89 -28.51
C GLN A 519 62.14 4.29 -29.14
N MET A 520 61.35 3.53 -28.39
CA MET A 520 60.07 2.96 -28.83
C MET A 520 59.07 4.02 -29.30
N GLN A 521 59.06 5.20 -28.66
CA GLN A 521 58.20 6.31 -29.08
C GLN A 521 58.62 6.93 -30.43
N LYS A 522 59.91 6.82 -30.79
CA LYS A 522 60.48 7.42 -32.00
C LYS A 522 60.61 6.45 -33.17
N ASP A 523 60.87 5.17 -32.90
CA ASP A 523 61.05 4.12 -33.90
C ASP A 523 60.40 2.80 -33.45
N PRO A 524 59.23 2.45 -34.02
CA PRO A 524 58.55 1.18 -33.74
C PRO A 524 59.36 -0.07 -34.12
N LYS A 525 60.36 0.03 -35.00
CA LYS A 525 61.21 -1.12 -35.39
C LYS A 525 62.26 -1.45 -34.34
N ALA A 526 62.70 -0.47 -33.56
CA ALA A 526 63.64 -0.66 -32.46
C ALA A 526 63.09 -1.60 -31.38
N LEU A 527 61.76 -1.67 -31.22
CA LEU A 527 61.08 -2.58 -30.30
C LEU A 527 61.39 -4.06 -30.61
N GLN A 528 61.39 -4.45 -31.88
CA GLN A 528 61.66 -5.85 -32.27
C GLN A 528 63.09 -6.29 -31.96
N GLU A 529 64.02 -5.35 -31.90
CA GLU A 529 65.43 -5.62 -31.60
C GLU A 529 65.65 -5.77 -30.08
N HIS A 530 65.03 -4.89 -29.28
CA HIS A 530 65.07 -4.96 -27.82
C HIS A 530 64.35 -6.18 -27.24
N LEU A 531 63.28 -6.64 -27.89
CA LEU A 531 62.54 -7.86 -27.50
C LEU A 531 63.34 -9.16 -27.69
N LYS A 532 64.48 -9.14 -28.39
CA LYS A 532 65.39 -10.30 -28.48
C LYS A 532 66.10 -10.58 -27.16
N ASN A 533 66.19 -9.59 -26.27
CA ASN A 533 66.72 -9.77 -24.94
C ASN A 533 65.60 -10.26 -23.99
N PRO A 534 65.70 -11.47 -23.43
CA PRO A 534 64.64 -12.04 -22.57
C PRO A 534 64.31 -11.21 -21.33
N ASP A 535 65.31 -10.53 -20.76
CA ASP A 535 65.12 -9.72 -19.55
C ASP A 535 64.39 -8.40 -19.87
N ILE A 536 64.68 -7.80 -21.03
CA ILE A 536 63.98 -6.60 -21.52
C ILE A 536 62.55 -6.98 -21.93
N ALA A 537 62.36 -8.13 -22.58
CA ALA A 537 61.04 -8.63 -22.98
C ALA A 537 60.12 -8.81 -21.77
N LYS A 538 60.59 -9.42 -20.68
CA LYS A 538 59.82 -9.56 -19.42
C LYS A 538 59.44 -8.21 -18.81
N LYS A 539 60.37 -7.25 -18.80
CA LYS A 539 60.09 -5.90 -18.29
C LYS A 539 59.05 -5.17 -19.13
N ILE A 540 59.11 -5.29 -20.47
CA ILE A 540 58.11 -4.72 -21.39
C ILE A 540 56.75 -5.40 -21.22
N GLU A 541 56.72 -6.72 -21.08
CA GLU A 541 55.51 -7.50 -20.80
C GLU A 541 54.84 -7.04 -19.50
N LYS A 542 55.62 -6.89 -18.42
CA LYS A 542 55.13 -6.35 -17.15
C LYS A 542 54.54 -4.93 -17.27
N LEU A 543 55.15 -4.07 -18.09
CA LEU A 543 54.61 -2.73 -18.37
C LEU A 543 53.33 -2.77 -19.21
N LEU A 544 53.21 -3.71 -20.16
CA LEU A 544 51.99 -3.94 -20.94
C LEU A 544 50.84 -4.45 -20.05
N GLU A 545 51.12 -5.38 -19.14
CA GLU A 545 50.15 -5.88 -18.15
C GLU A 545 49.65 -4.78 -17.20
N SER A 546 50.51 -3.80 -16.89
CA SER A 546 50.14 -2.63 -16.08
C SER A 546 49.29 -1.59 -16.82
N GLY A 547 49.14 -1.72 -18.15
CA GLY A 547 48.42 -0.77 -19.00
C GLY A 547 49.16 0.54 -19.30
N LEU A 548 50.39 0.73 -18.79
CA LEU A 548 51.19 1.94 -18.98
C LEU A 548 51.66 2.17 -20.41
N ILE A 549 51.86 1.09 -21.15
CA ILE A 549 52.29 1.11 -22.54
C ILE A 549 51.34 0.26 -23.38
N ALA A 550 51.20 0.61 -24.66
CA ALA A 550 50.48 -0.18 -25.64
C ALA A 550 51.34 -0.26 -26.91
N ILE A 551 51.46 -1.46 -27.48
CA ILE A 551 52.07 -1.63 -28.80
C ILE A 551 51.00 -1.25 -29.83
N ARG A 552 51.23 -0.18 -30.59
CA ARG A 552 50.37 0.26 -31.70
C ARG A 552 50.99 -0.08 -33.03
#